data_AF-A0A9P4H5V2-F1
#
_entry.id   AF-A0A9P4H5V2-F1
#
_cell.length_a   1.000
_cell.length_b   1.000
_cell.length_c   1.000
_cell.angle_alpha   90.00
_cell.angle_beta   90.00
_cell.angle_gamma   90.00
#
_symmetry.space_group_name_H-M   'P 1'
#
loop_
_entity.id
_entity.type
_entity.pdbx_description
1 polymer ?
#
loop_
_entity_poly.entity_id
_entity_poly.type
_entity_poly.pdbx_seq_one_letter_code
_entity_poly.pdbx_strand_id
1 'polypeptide(L)'
;QPFERGFVHFLAALGVNLDTLRLRTAPEYSSLLGSLVYCVRVLATEAFLPSEQRDKQGTAETRVLLQQRSCHLVDGSHSPMSVMLSLLAYAKYVSLRTPGSIAGSMWWSLDRQTFFIKGRPIEL
;
A
#
# COMPACT_ATOMS: atom_id res chain seq x y z
N GLN A 1 5.12 -25.18 9.65
CA GLN A 1 5.61 -25.63 8.31
C GLN A 1 6.06 -24.40 7.50
N PRO A 2 7.00 -24.45 6.54
CA PRO A 2 7.59 -23.22 5.98
C PRO A 2 6.64 -22.34 5.16
N PHE A 3 5.40 -22.77 4.92
CA PHE A 3 4.46 -22.10 4.00
C PHE A 3 3.02 -22.03 4.53
N GLU A 4 2.80 -21.81 5.83
CA GLU A 4 1.44 -21.69 6.37
C GLU A 4 0.66 -20.49 5.78
N ARG A 5 1.33 -19.54 5.12
CA ARG A 5 0.69 -18.40 4.44
C ARG A 5 1.37 -18.05 3.12
N GLY A 6 1.06 -18.79 2.05
CA GLY A 6 1.63 -18.58 0.71
C GLY A 6 1.45 -17.16 0.16
N PHE A 7 0.32 -16.52 0.48
CA PHE A 7 0.08 -15.13 0.06
C PHE A 7 1.06 -14.13 0.70
N VAL A 8 1.45 -14.32 1.96
CA VAL A 8 2.42 -13.45 2.63
C VAL A 8 3.80 -13.56 1.97
N HIS A 9 4.17 -14.76 1.54
CA HIS A 9 5.40 -14.98 0.77
C HIS A 9 5.35 -14.28 -0.59
N PHE A 10 4.21 -14.36 -1.28
CA PHE A 10 4.01 -13.63 -2.53
C PHE A 10 4.17 -12.12 -2.34
N LEU A 11 3.60 -11.53 -1.27
CA LEU A 11 3.81 -10.12 -0.95
C LEU A 11 5.29 -9.80 -0.72
N ALA A 12 6.01 -10.65 0.03
CA ALA A 12 7.44 -10.46 0.26
C ALA A 12 8.24 -10.49 -1.06
N ALA A 13 7.92 -11.42 -1.97
CA ALA A 13 8.54 -11.50 -3.29
C ALA A 13 8.27 -10.26 -4.14
N LEU A 14 7.07 -9.67 -4.06
CA LEU A 14 6.75 -8.40 -4.73
C LEU A 14 7.58 -7.23 -4.22
N GLY A 15 8.12 -7.32 -3.00
CA GLY A 15 9.06 -6.35 -2.46
C GLY A 15 10.40 -6.33 -3.19
N VAL A 16 10.70 -7.30 -4.05
CA VAL A 16 11.93 -7.34 -4.86
C VAL A 16 11.66 -6.74 -6.25
N ASN A 17 12.56 -5.87 -6.68
CA ASN A 17 12.61 -5.36 -8.04
C ASN A 17 13.39 -6.36 -8.92
N LEU A 18 12.72 -6.95 -9.92
CA LEU A 18 13.29 -8.01 -10.75
C LEU A 18 14.39 -7.52 -11.70
N ASP A 19 14.34 -6.25 -12.12
CA ASP A 19 15.31 -5.68 -13.05
C ASP A 19 16.66 -5.39 -12.36
N THR A 20 16.59 -4.94 -11.11
CA THR A 20 17.77 -4.53 -10.33
C THR A 20 18.20 -5.56 -9.28
N LEU A 21 17.38 -6.58 -9.03
CA LEU A 21 17.52 -7.57 -7.95
C LEU A 21 17.68 -6.94 -6.55
N ARG A 22 17.16 -5.72 -6.37
CA ARG A 22 17.17 -4.98 -5.10
C ARG A 22 15.79 -4.93 -4.49
N LEU A 23 15.71 -4.64 -3.20
CA LEU A 23 14.44 -4.32 -2.56
C LEU A 23 13.88 -3.02 -3.15
N ARG A 24 12.57 -3.03 -3.42
CA ARG A 24 11.82 -1.85 -3.83
C ARG A 24 11.85 -0.79 -2.74
N THR A 25 11.82 0.46 -3.17
CA THR A 25 11.66 1.57 -2.23
C THR A 25 10.27 1.56 -1.60
N ALA A 26 10.12 2.18 -0.43
CA ALA A 26 8.82 2.25 0.24
C ALA A 26 7.72 2.88 -0.66
N PRO A 27 8.00 3.94 -1.46
CA PRO A 27 7.02 4.47 -2.41
C PRO A 27 6.59 3.45 -3.47
N GLU A 28 7.55 2.77 -4.11
CA GLU A 28 7.28 1.74 -5.13
C GLU A 28 6.44 0.60 -4.56
N TYR A 29 6.85 0.06 -3.40
CA TYR A 29 6.16 -1.06 -2.79
C TYR A 29 4.77 -0.67 -2.27
N SER A 30 4.62 0.54 -1.70
CA SER A 30 3.31 1.05 -1.26
C SER A 30 2.31 1.20 -2.42
N SER A 31 2.79 1.56 -3.61
CA SER A 31 1.95 1.64 -4.82
C SER A 31 1.42 0.25 -5.19
N LEU A 32 2.30 -0.76 -5.26
CA LEU A 32 1.91 -2.15 -5.55
C LEU A 32 0.92 -2.72 -4.53
N LEU A 33 1.18 -2.50 -3.24
CA LEU A 33 0.26 -2.92 -2.17
C LEU A 33 -1.09 -2.21 -2.28
N GLY A 34 -1.10 -0.92 -2.62
CA GLY A 34 -2.33 -0.17 -2.87
C GLY A 34 -3.16 -0.76 -4.00
N SER A 35 -2.51 -1.13 -5.11
CA SER A 35 -3.16 -1.80 -6.24
C SER A 35 -3.75 -3.16 -5.83
N LEU A 36 -3.00 -3.99 -5.10
CA LEU A 36 -3.50 -5.29 -4.64
C LEU A 36 -4.69 -5.16 -3.70
N VAL A 37 -4.63 -4.23 -2.74
CA VAL A 37 -5.73 -3.90 -1.83
C VAL A 37 -6.98 -3.50 -2.61
N TYR A 38 -6.81 -2.70 -3.66
CA TYR A 38 -7.92 -2.30 -4.53
C TYR A 38 -8.50 -3.50 -5.31
N CYS A 39 -7.65 -4.29 -5.97
CA CYS A 39 -8.07 -5.48 -6.72
C CYS A 39 -8.85 -6.46 -5.83
N VAL A 40 -8.36 -6.76 -4.63
CA VAL A 40 -9.05 -7.67 -3.71
C VAL A 40 -10.40 -7.13 -3.27
N ARG A 41 -10.53 -5.81 -3.05
CA ARG A 41 -11.82 -5.19 -2.72
C ARG A 41 -12.81 -5.26 -3.87
N VAL A 42 -12.35 -5.03 -5.10
CA VAL A 42 -13.18 -5.15 -6.30
C VAL A 42 -13.65 -6.59 -6.49
N LEU A 43 -12.72 -7.56 -6.42
CA LEU A 43 -13.06 -8.98 -6.54
C LEU A 43 -14.03 -9.45 -5.45
N ALA A 44 -13.83 -9.03 -4.20
CA ALA A 44 -14.75 -9.36 -3.13
C ALA A 44 -16.13 -8.71 -3.36
N THR A 45 -16.17 -7.46 -3.85
CA THR A 45 -17.43 -6.80 -4.18
C THR A 45 -18.15 -7.54 -5.30
N GLU A 46 -17.46 -7.94 -6.36
CA GLU A 46 -18.06 -8.71 -7.45
C GLU A 46 -18.50 -10.12 -7.00
N ALA A 47 -17.76 -10.74 -6.07
CA ALA A 47 -18.11 -12.06 -5.54
C ALA A 47 -19.38 -12.05 -4.66
N PHE A 48 -19.58 -10.99 -3.85
CA PHE A 48 -20.72 -10.89 -2.94
C PHE A 48 -21.89 -10.06 -3.49
N LEU A 49 -21.60 -9.12 -4.38
CA LEU A 49 -22.57 -8.29 -5.11
C LEU A 49 -22.25 -8.32 -6.61
N PRO A 50 -22.50 -9.46 -7.29
CA PRO A 50 -22.26 -9.59 -8.72
C PRO A 50 -22.96 -8.50 -9.51
N SER A 51 -22.23 -7.86 -10.41
CA SER A 51 -22.75 -6.77 -11.24
C SER A 51 -23.94 -7.21 -12.09
N GLU A 52 -23.94 -8.47 -12.57
CA GLU A 52 -25.02 -9.08 -13.36
C GLU A 52 -26.35 -9.19 -12.61
N GLN A 53 -26.32 -9.19 -11.27
CA GLN A 53 -27.50 -9.40 -10.42
C GLN A 53 -27.93 -8.12 -9.71
N ARG A 54 -27.39 -6.95 -10.10
CA ARG A 54 -27.59 -5.68 -9.41
C ARG A 54 -29.06 -5.32 -9.20
N ASP A 55 -29.91 -5.59 -10.18
CA ASP A 55 -31.35 -5.30 -10.12
C ASP A 55 -32.11 -6.18 -9.10
N LYS A 56 -31.52 -7.30 -8.70
CA LYS A 56 -32.09 -8.28 -7.75
C LYS A 56 -31.48 -8.15 -6.35
N GLN A 57 -30.45 -7.32 -6.18
CA GLN A 57 -29.75 -7.14 -4.92
C GLN A 57 -30.45 -6.10 -4.04
N GLY A 58 -30.47 -6.36 -2.74
CA GLY A 58 -31.03 -5.45 -1.76
C GLY A 58 -30.24 -5.39 -0.48
N THR A 59 -30.96 -5.15 0.62
CA THR A 59 -30.37 -4.94 1.94
C THR A 59 -29.75 -6.21 2.52
N ALA A 60 -30.26 -7.40 2.15
CA ALA A 60 -29.77 -8.68 2.64
C ALA A 60 -28.36 -8.99 2.11
N GLU A 61 -28.14 -8.87 0.81
CA GLU A 61 -26.87 -9.13 0.13
C GLU A 61 -25.82 -8.10 0.57
N THR A 62 -26.24 -6.84 0.71
CA THR A 62 -25.38 -5.77 1.25
C THR A 62 -24.93 -6.09 2.67
N ARG A 63 -25.82 -6.63 3.52
CA ARG A 63 -25.48 -7.04 4.89
C ARG A 63 -24.47 -8.19 4.90
N VAL A 64 -24.62 -9.17 4.01
CA VAL A 64 -23.65 -10.26 3.85
C VAL A 64 -22.27 -9.72 3.46
N LEU A 65 -22.20 -8.82 2.47
CA LEU A 65 -20.94 -8.15 2.10
C LEU A 65 -20.31 -7.42 3.29
N LEU A 66 -21.10 -6.67 4.06
CA LEU A 66 -20.59 -5.92 5.21
C LEU A 66 -20.04 -6.84 6.31
N GLN A 67 -20.70 -7.98 6.55
CA GLN A 67 -20.23 -8.99 7.48
C GLN A 67 -18.92 -9.64 7.00
N GLN A 68 -18.83 -10.03 5.73
CA GLN A 68 -17.61 -10.60 5.16
C GLN A 68 -16.47 -9.58 5.16
N ARG A 69 -16.80 -8.31 4.88
CA ARG A 69 -15.86 -7.20 4.96
C ARG A 69 -15.30 -7.04 6.37
N SER A 70 -16.14 -7.06 7.41
CA SER A 70 -15.66 -6.92 8.80
C SER A 70 -14.86 -8.14 9.28
N CYS A 71 -15.16 -9.34 8.78
CA CYS A 71 -14.42 -10.54 9.13
C CYS A 71 -13.08 -10.67 8.40
N HIS A 72 -12.94 -10.16 7.18
CA HIS A 72 -11.80 -10.51 6.31
C HIS A 72 -11.17 -9.36 5.52
N LEU A 73 -11.83 -8.22 5.32
CA LEU A 73 -11.32 -7.13 4.47
C LEU A 73 -10.87 -5.89 5.25
N VAL A 74 -10.84 -5.99 6.57
CA VAL A 74 -10.40 -4.94 7.50
C VAL A 74 -9.04 -5.28 8.09
N ASP A 75 -8.35 -4.26 8.58
CA ASP A 75 -7.16 -4.46 9.38
C ASP A 75 -7.50 -5.09 10.75
N GLY A 76 -6.58 -5.87 11.32
CA GLY A 76 -6.79 -6.63 12.56
C GLY A 76 -7.56 -7.95 12.41
N SER A 77 -8.07 -8.29 11.23
CA SER A 77 -8.82 -9.54 10.98
C SER A 77 -7.97 -10.81 10.90
N HIS A 78 -6.66 -10.73 11.15
CA HIS A 78 -5.66 -11.79 10.92
C HIS A 78 -5.68 -12.42 9.51
N SER A 79 -6.38 -11.77 8.57
CA SER A 79 -6.55 -12.19 7.19
C SER A 79 -5.36 -11.74 6.32
N PRO A 80 -5.20 -12.32 5.11
CA PRO A 80 -4.27 -11.80 4.12
C PRO A 80 -4.47 -10.31 3.81
N MET A 81 -5.71 -9.81 3.87
CA MET A 81 -6.01 -8.39 3.68
C MET A 81 -5.43 -7.53 4.80
N SER A 82 -5.56 -7.96 6.06
CA SER A 82 -4.97 -7.23 7.19
C SER A 82 -3.45 -7.12 7.05
N VAL A 83 -2.77 -8.18 6.59
CA VAL A 83 -1.33 -8.12 6.31
C VAL A 83 -1.00 -7.07 5.24
N MET A 84 -1.75 -7.05 4.13
CA MET A 84 -1.55 -6.02 3.09
C MET A 84 -1.80 -4.61 3.61
N LEU A 85 -2.86 -4.40 4.39
CA LEU A 85 -3.19 -3.08 4.95
C LEU A 85 -2.12 -2.62 5.94
N SER A 86 -1.66 -3.51 6.82
CA SER A 86 -0.55 -3.25 7.75
C SER A 86 0.74 -2.90 7.02
N LEU A 87 1.12 -3.68 6.00
CA LEU A 87 2.30 -3.41 5.18
C LEU A 87 2.16 -2.09 4.40
N LEU A 88 0.98 -1.80 3.87
CA LEU A 88 0.70 -0.56 3.14
C LEU A 88 0.81 0.66 4.06
N ALA A 89 0.25 0.58 5.27
CA ALA A 89 0.35 1.63 6.27
C ALA A 89 1.81 1.89 6.66
N TYR A 90 2.57 0.81 6.90
CA TYR A 90 4.00 0.91 7.22
C TYR A 90 4.81 1.50 6.05
N ALA A 91 4.61 1.03 4.82
CA ALA A 91 5.31 1.54 3.65
C ALA A 91 4.98 3.01 3.38
N LYS A 92 3.74 3.45 3.59
CA LYS A 92 3.36 4.87 3.52
C LYS A 92 4.04 5.69 4.61
N TYR A 93 4.07 5.18 5.84
CA TYR A 93 4.77 5.83 6.94
C TYR A 93 6.25 6.05 6.63
N VAL A 94 6.95 5.03 6.11
CA VAL A 94 8.34 5.15 5.69
C VAL A 94 8.47 6.12 4.51
N SER A 95 7.61 6.03 3.50
CA SER A 95 7.62 6.91 2.33
C SER A 95 7.48 8.38 2.69
N LEU A 96 6.59 8.72 3.63
CA LEU A 96 6.36 10.10 4.07
C LEU A 96 7.51 10.67 4.91
N ARG A 97 8.30 9.81 5.55
CA ARG A 97 9.43 10.20 6.40
C ARG A 97 10.78 10.10 5.72
N THR A 98 10.86 9.32 4.65
CA THR A 98 12.04 9.28 3.80
C THR A 98 12.05 10.59 3.02
N PRO A 99 13.09 11.43 3.17
CA PRO A 99 13.24 12.61 2.35
C PRO A 99 13.12 12.17 0.89
N GLY A 100 12.15 12.71 0.15
CA GLY A 100 12.10 12.48 -1.29
C GLY A 100 13.46 12.85 -1.90
N SER A 101 13.76 12.40 -3.11
CA SER A 101 15.01 12.74 -3.82
C SER A 101 15.32 14.26 -3.79
N ILE A 102 14.27 15.10 -3.73
CA ILE A 102 14.36 16.56 -3.59
C ILE A 102 14.77 16.98 -2.17
N ALA A 103 14.22 16.38 -1.11
CA ALA A 103 14.53 16.72 0.28
C ALA A 103 15.91 16.22 0.72
N GLY A 104 16.42 15.11 0.16
CA GLY A 104 17.83 14.73 0.31
C GLY A 104 18.80 15.67 -0.43
N SER A 105 18.27 16.48 -1.36
CA SER A 105 19.00 17.53 -2.06
C SER A 105 18.71 18.94 -1.51
N MET A 106 18.07 19.00 -0.34
CA MET A 106 17.77 20.22 0.38
C MET A 106 18.66 20.30 1.62
N TRP A 107 19.49 21.34 1.69
CA TRP A 107 20.32 21.57 2.86
C TRP A 107 20.56 23.07 3.06
N TRP A 108 20.84 23.42 4.30
CA TRP A 108 21.35 24.75 4.65
C TRP A 108 22.87 24.75 4.56
N SER A 109 23.41 25.88 4.11
CA SER A 109 24.81 26.24 4.34
C SER A 109 25.13 26.22 5.84
N LEU A 110 26.40 26.03 6.20
CA LEU A 110 26.84 25.93 7.60
C LEU A 110 26.53 27.21 8.39
N ASP A 111 26.57 28.36 7.72
CA ASP A 111 26.24 29.70 8.24
C ASP A 111 24.73 30.00 8.28
N ARG A 112 23.89 29.08 7.76
CA ARG A 112 22.43 29.18 7.62
C ARG A 112 21.96 30.40 6.82
N GLN A 113 22.80 30.96 5.94
CA GLN A 113 22.43 32.13 5.13
C GLN A 113 21.80 31.73 3.80
N THR A 114 22.24 30.61 3.23
CA THR A 114 21.78 30.13 1.92
C THR A 114 21.13 28.77 2.03
N PHE A 115 19.91 28.67 1.51
CA PHE A 115 19.20 27.41 1.36
C PHE A 115 19.44 26.83 -0.04
N PHE A 116 19.82 25.55 -0.13
CA PHE A 116 20.08 24.88 -1.39
C PHE A 116 18.97 23.90 -1.73
N ILE A 117 18.53 23.87 -3.00
CA ILE A 117 17.74 22.78 -3.59
C ILE A 117 18.50 22.23 -4.79
N LYS A 118 18.76 20.91 -4.82
CA LYS A 118 19.48 20.24 -5.91
C LYS A 118 20.83 20.88 -6.23
N GLY A 119 21.53 21.36 -5.21
CA GLY A 119 22.83 22.04 -5.36
C GLY A 119 22.75 23.47 -5.91
N ARG A 120 21.55 24.04 -6.10
CA ARG A 120 21.36 25.44 -6.48
C ARG A 120 20.93 26.26 -5.28
N PRO A 121 21.54 27.43 -5.03
CA PRO A 121 21.09 28.34 -3.99
C PRO A 121 19.74 28.94 -4.35
N ILE A 122 18.88 29.14 -3.35
CA ILE A 122 17.66 29.94 -3.47
C ILE A 122 17.93 31.29 -2.83
N GLU A 123 17.65 32.36 -3.58
CA GLU A 123 17.55 33.70 -3.01
C GLU A 123 16.22 33.80 -2.26
N LEU A 124 16.30 34.02 -0.94
CA LEU A 124 15.16 34.18 -0.05
C LEU A 124 14.65 35.63 -0.05
#